data_AF-A0A7K1G012-F1
#
_entry.id   AF-A0A7K1G012-F1
#
_cell.length_a   1.000
_cell.length_b   1.000
_cell.length_c   1.000
_cell.angle_alpha   90.00
_cell.angle_beta   90.00
_cell.angle_gamma   90.00
#
_symmetry.space_group_name_H-M   'P 1'
#
loop_
_entity.id
_entity.type
_entity.pdbx_description
1 polymer ?
#
loop_
_entity_poly.entity_id
_entity_poly.type
_entity_poly.pdbx_seq_one_letter_code
_entity_poly.pdbx_strand_id
1 'polypeptide(L)'
;MGKPNIEKLSKTETFELVNSEGILNEEYTNFLTEEFDNGNFILNQVFLISRNRILYIQEANQKKGGQGLIFEKEYFDNFVFKLKRMKEDKENGRNSNFQHWSFYSKNKNSIINKVDQLQKDLARILETDINQLNYSTKSLDLLSKLVFDFGNVKAMTEIYDNLVAYIGQVIKMNSKKEINWNLETNFDFPIIVTDFKGVNYNPINIVWEELTNYDQIDFRKAYSKEMRRIGKLLND
;
A
#
# COMPACT_ATOMS: atom_id res chain seq x y z
N MET A 1 -13.54 -7.89 -3.09
CA MET A 1 -13.20 -9.33 -2.98
C MET A 1 -13.17 -9.72 -1.51
N GLY A 2 -13.43 -10.99 -1.19
CA GLY A 2 -13.51 -11.48 0.19
C GLY A 2 -12.15 -11.52 0.89
N LYS A 3 -12.15 -11.60 2.22
CA LYS A 3 -10.95 -11.85 3.04
C LYS A 3 -10.16 -13.04 2.47
N PRO A 4 -8.82 -13.02 2.52
CA PRO A 4 -8.01 -14.17 2.12
C PRO A 4 -8.51 -15.42 2.85
N ASN A 5 -8.68 -16.52 2.13
CA ASN A 5 -9.09 -17.79 2.72
C ASN A 5 -7.87 -18.39 3.44
N ILE A 6 -7.69 -18.01 4.70
CA ILE A 6 -6.61 -18.53 5.54
C ILE A 6 -7.10 -19.84 6.14
N GLU A 7 -6.57 -20.95 5.63
CA GLU A 7 -6.82 -22.27 6.18
C GLU A 7 -6.01 -22.46 7.47
N LYS A 8 -6.65 -22.99 8.51
CA LYS A 8 -6.04 -23.22 9.82
C LYS A 8 -5.84 -24.71 10.01
N LEU A 9 -4.64 -25.10 10.39
CA LEU A 9 -4.28 -26.49 10.68
C LEU A 9 -4.13 -26.71 12.19
N SER A 10 -4.50 -27.90 12.65
CA SER A 10 -4.07 -28.41 13.94
C SER A 10 -2.54 -28.63 13.94
N LYS A 11 -1.97 -28.84 15.13
CA LYS A 11 -0.53 -29.14 15.24
C LYS A 11 -0.15 -30.41 14.49
N THR A 12 -0.96 -31.46 14.60
CA THR A 12 -0.72 -32.74 13.94
C THR A 12 -0.67 -32.56 12.42
N GLU A 13 -1.70 -31.94 11.83
CA GLU A 13 -1.75 -31.66 10.38
C GLU A 13 -0.58 -30.78 9.93
N THR A 14 -0.19 -29.80 10.76
CA THR A 14 0.96 -28.92 10.48
C THR A 14 2.25 -29.73 10.37
N PHE A 15 2.54 -30.61 11.33
CA PHE A 15 3.75 -31.43 11.31
C PHE A 15 3.75 -32.47 10.18
N GLU A 16 2.59 -33.06 9.89
CA GLU A 16 2.44 -33.95 8.73
C GLU A 16 2.74 -33.21 7.42
N LEU A 17 2.26 -31.96 7.28
CA LEU A 17 2.51 -31.15 6.09
C LEU A 17 3.97 -30.71 5.97
N VAL A 18 4.61 -30.29 7.06
CA VAL A 18 6.05 -29.98 7.10
C VAL A 18 6.87 -31.19 6.64
N ASN A 19 6.57 -32.39 7.15
CA ASN A 19 7.33 -33.59 6.82
C ASN A 19 7.10 -34.11 5.40
N SER A 20 5.92 -33.89 4.83
CA SER A 20 5.56 -34.40 3.52
C SER A 20 5.98 -33.48 2.36
N GLU A 21 5.86 -32.16 2.52
CA GLU A 21 6.11 -31.20 1.43
C GLU A 21 6.80 -29.90 1.85
N GLY A 22 7.10 -29.70 3.15
CA GLY A 22 7.62 -28.44 3.66
C GLY A 22 9.08 -28.18 3.28
N ILE A 23 9.33 -27.08 2.56
CA ILE A 23 10.67 -26.53 2.34
C ILE A 23 10.81 -25.26 3.16
N LEU A 24 11.71 -25.25 4.15
CA LEU A 24 11.90 -24.10 5.02
C LEU A 24 12.33 -22.86 4.22
N ASN A 25 11.62 -21.76 4.40
CA ASN A 25 12.02 -20.44 3.91
C ASN A 25 12.77 -19.73 5.05
N GLU A 26 14.10 -19.85 5.03
CA GLU A 26 14.98 -19.29 6.06
C GLU A 26 14.87 -17.76 6.14
N GLU A 27 14.77 -17.08 5.00
CA GLU A 27 14.68 -15.62 4.95
C GLU A 27 13.46 -15.12 5.73
N TYR A 28 12.27 -15.68 5.45
CA TYR A 28 11.04 -15.26 6.10
C TYR A 28 10.97 -15.72 7.55
N THR A 29 11.49 -16.91 7.84
CA THR A 29 11.60 -17.45 9.22
C THR A 29 12.46 -16.54 10.09
N ASN A 30 13.65 -16.15 9.61
CA ASN A 30 14.56 -15.26 10.34
C ASN A 30 13.95 -13.87 10.51
N PHE A 31 13.31 -13.33 9.47
CA PHE A 31 12.69 -12.01 9.53
C PHE A 31 11.50 -11.93 10.51
N LEU A 32 10.68 -12.98 10.57
CA LEU A 32 9.48 -13.01 11.41
C LEU A 32 9.76 -13.52 12.84
N THR A 33 10.96 -14.02 13.12
CA THR A 33 11.36 -14.41 14.48
C THR A 33 11.64 -13.15 15.30
N GLU A 34 10.98 -13.05 16.45
CA GLU A 34 11.11 -11.90 17.35
C GLU A 34 12.00 -12.27 18.53
N GLU A 35 13.08 -11.52 18.73
CA GLU A 35 13.95 -11.61 19.92
C GLU A 35 13.64 -10.46 20.88
N PHE A 36 13.59 -10.77 22.18
CA PHE A 36 13.34 -9.81 23.25
C PHE A 36 14.62 -9.56 24.05
N ASP A 37 14.75 -8.35 24.63
CA ASP A 37 15.93 -7.92 25.39
C ASP A 37 16.28 -8.83 26.60
N ASN A 38 15.33 -9.64 27.05
CA ASN A 38 15.51 -10.60 28.15
C ASN A 38 16.03 -11.97 27.70
N GLY A 39 16.43 -12.12 26.43
CA GLY A 39 16.92 -13.38 25.86
C GLY A 39 15.82 -14.38 25.48
N ASN A 40 14.55 -14.04 25.67
CA ASN A 40 13.45 -14.83 25.12
C ASN A 40 13.26 -14.53 23.63
N PHE A 41 12.69 -15.48 22.89
CA PHE A 41 12.31 -15.27 21.49
C PHE A 41 11.06 -16.06 21.12
N ILE A 42 10.27 -15.49 20.19
CA ILE A 42 9.16 -16.17 19.54
C ILE A 42 9.66 -16.70 18.19
N LEU A 43 9.81 -18.02 18.12
CA LEU A 43 10.21 -18.68 16.88
C LEU A 43 9.00 -18.79 15.95
N ASN A 44 9.09 -18.15 14.79
CA ASN A 44 8.10 -18.23 13.74
C ASN A 44 8.72 -18.96 12.55
N GLN A 45 8.11 -20.04 12.08
CA GLN A 45 8.65 -20.82 10.95
C GLN A 45 7.78 -20.66 9.71
N VAL A 46 8.42 -20.53 8.55
CA VAL A 46 7.74 -20.36 7.27
C VAL A 46 8.23 -21.45 6.32
N PHE A 47 7.31 -22.20 5.73
CA PHE A 47 7.62 -23.23 4.76
C PHE A 47 6.93 -22.94 3.42
N LEU A 48 7.65 -23.12 2.33
CA LEU A 48 7.07 -23.28 1.00
C LEU A 48 6.47 -24.69 0.92
N ILE A 49 5.23 -24.77 0.47
CA ILE A 49 4.50 -26.02 0.30
C ILE A 49 3.91 -26.10 -1.12
N SER A 50 3.28 -27.22 -1.47
CA SER A 50 2.80 -27.43 -2.84
C SER A 50 1.80 -26.38 -3.31
N ARG A 51 1.72 -26.20 -4.64
CA ARG A 51 0.82 -25.26 -5.33
C ARG A 51 1.10 -23.79 -5.02
N ASN A 52 2.36 -23.42 -4.81
CA ASN A 52 2.76 -22.03 -4.58
C ASN A 52 2.06 -21.43 -3.34
N ARG A 53 2.01 -22.20 -2.26
CA ARG A 53 1.43 -21.79 -0.97
C ARG A 53 2.51 -21.73 0.10
N ILE A 54 2.19 -21.02 1.17
CA ILE A 54 3.04 -20.85 2.35
C ILE A 54 2.35 -21.48 3.54
N LEU A 55 3.06 -22.32 4.28
CA LEU A 55 2.69 -22.74 5.62
C LEU A 55 3.44 -21.86 6.63
N TYR A 56 2.70 -21.11 7.43
CA TYR A 56 3.24 -20.27 8.48
C TYR A 56 2.89 -20.83 9.85
N ILE A 57 3.91 -21.10 10.66
CA ILE A 57 3.79 -21.67 12.00
C ILE A 57 4.17 -20.60 13.00
N GLN A 58 3.20 -20.18 13.82
CA GLN A 58 3.42 -19.20 14.86
C GLN A 58 3.90 -19.87 16.15
N GLU A 59 4.84 -19.21 16.83
CA GLU A 59 5.31 -19.60 18.17
C GLU A 59 5.74 -21.09 18.23
N ALA A 60 6.48 -21.56 17.23
CA ALA A 60 6.85 -22.96 17.06
C ALA A 60 7.60 -23.55 18.27
N ASN A 61 8.27 -22.71 19.08
CA ASN A 61 8.96 -23.09 20.31
C ASN A 61 8.08 -23.05 21.58
N GLN A 62 6.81 -22.62 21.48
CA GLN A 62 5.92 -22.48 22.64
C GLN A 62 5.01 -23.70 22.83
N LYS A 63 4.70 -24.02 24.10
CA LYS A 63 3.81 -25.15 24.46
C LYS A 63 2.43 -25.07 23.79
N LYS A 64 1.90 -23.85 23.59
CA LYS A 64 0.62 -23.61 22.92
C LYS A 64 0.75 -23.33 21.42
N GLY A 65 1.94 -23.03 20.90
CA GLY A 65 2.18 -22.74 19.49
C GLY A 65 2.36 -23.99 18.63
N GLY A 66 2.81 -23.84 17.38
CA GLY A 66 2.96 -24.96 16.44
C GLY A 66 1.71 -25.28 15.61
N GLN A 67 0.68 -24.43 15.67
CA GLN A 67 -0.43 -24.47 14.71
C GLN A 67 -0.03 -23.74 13.43
N GLY A 68 -0.37 -24.32 12.29
CA GLY A 68 -0.06 -23.80 10.97
C GLY A 68 -1.22 -23.00 10.37
N LEU A 69 -0.86 -21.98 9.59
CA LEU A 69 -1.76 -21.21 8.74
C LEU A 69 -1.28 -21.36 7.30
N ILE A 70 -2.18 -21.73 6.39
CA ILE A 70 -1.86 -21.77 4.96
C ILE A 70 -2.27 -20.46 4.30
N PHE A 71 -1.35 -19.89 3.54
CA PHE A 71 -1.54 -18.70 2.72
C PHE A 71 -1.22 -18.99 1.26
N GLU A 72 -1.89 -18.28 0.36
CA GLU A 72 -1.36 -18.09 -0.99
C GLU A 72 0.00 -17.37 -0.90
N LYS A 73 0.99 -17.82 -1.67
CA LYS A 73 2.36 -17.27 -1.56
C LYS A 73 2.39 -15.78 -1.83
N GLU A 74 1.70 -15.31 -2.87
CA GLU A 74 1.65 -13.88 -3.21
C GLU A 74 1.12 -13.02 -2.06
N TYR A 75 0.07 -13.47 -1.39
CA TYR A 75 -0.47 -12.78 -0.22
C TYR A 75 0.55 -12.73 0.92
N PHE A 76 1.22 -13.85 1.20
CA PHE A 76 2.22 -13.91 2.28
C PHE A 76 3.47 -13.08 1.98
N ASP A 77 3.97 -13.10 0.73
CA ASP A 77 5.08 -12.27 0.28
C ASP A 77 4.76 -10.78 0.51
N ASN A 78 3.54 -10.35 0.16
CA ASN A 78 3.05 -8.99 0.39
C ASN A 78 2.95 -8.65 1.88
N PHE A 79 2.50 -9.58 2.71
CA PHE A 79 2.47 -9.43 4.16
C PHE A 79 3.87 -9.24 4.75
N VAL A 80 4.84 -10.09 4.36
CA VAL A 80 6.24 -9.97 4.82
C VAL A 80 6.85 -8.65 4.36
N PHE A 81 6.62 -8.27 3.11
CA PHE A 81 7.09 -6.98 2.58
C PHE A 81 6.53 -5.81 3.40
N LYS A 82 5.24 -5.82 3.74
CA LYS A 82 4.62 -4.79 4.58
C LYS A 82 5.36 -4.64 5.91
N LEU A 83 5.63 -5.75 6.59
CA LEU A 83 6.32 -5.75 7.87
C LEU A 83 7.75 -5.23 7.73
N LYS A 84 8.49 -5.66 6.68
CA LYS A 84 9.83 -5.14 6.38
C LYS A 84 9.83 -3.63 6.21
N ARG A 85 8.89 -3.11 5.40
CA ARG A 85 8.72 -1.68 5.18
C ARG A 85 8.37 -0.94 6.48
N MET A 86 7.44 -1.46 7.28
CA MET A 86 7.07 -0.83 8.57
C MET A 86 8.25 -0.75 9.53
N LYS A 87 9.08 -1.79 9.58
CA LYS A 87 10.31 -1.80 10.37
C LYS A 87 11.31 -0.76 9.86
N GLU A 88 11.56 -0.75 8.55
CA GLU A 88 12.46 0.21 7.91
C GLU A 88 11.99 1.66 8.10
N ASP A 89 10.68 1.91 7.95
CA ASP A 89 10.07 3.22 8.15
C ASP A 89 10.24 3.69 9.59
N LYS A 90 10.03 2.81 10.58
CA LYS A 90 10.28 3.11 11.99
C LYS A 90 11.74 3.44 12.27
N GLU A 91 12.67 2.64 11.74
CA GLU A 91 14.12 2.83 11.90
C GLU A 91 14.61 4.15 11.30
N ASN A 92 13.95 4.63 10.24
CA ASN A 92 14.27 5.88 9.55
C ASN A 92 13.37 7.06 9.97
N GLY A 93 12.53 6.91 11.00
CA GLY A 93 11.65 7.96 11.49
C GLY A 93 10.57 8.42 10.49
N ARG A 94 10.21 7.59 9.51
CA ARG A 94 9.15 7.84 8.53
C ARG A 94 7.80 7.41 9.10
N ASN A 95 7.18 8.31 9.84
CA ASN A 95 5.96 8.07 10.61
C ASN A 95 4.73 8.80 10.05
N SER A 96 4.87 9.49 8.91
CA SER A 96 3.80 10.29 8.30
C SER A 96 3.80 10.20 6.78
N ASN A 97 2.61 10.35 6.19
CA ASN A 97 2.38 10.33 4.75
C ASN A 97 3.32 11.29 4.00
N PHE A 98 3.69 12.42 4.63
CA PHE A 98 4.62 13.40 4.09
C PHE A 98 6.07 12.92 4.07
N GLN A 99 6.52 12.24 5.13
CA GLN A 99 7.85 11.64 5.16
C GLN A 99 7.95 10.50 4.14
N HIS A 100 6.87 9.74 3.95
CA HIS A 100 6.81 8.75 2.87
C HIS A 100 6.82 9.41 1.50
N TRP A 101 6.08 10.50 1.29
CA TRP A 101 6.16 11.28 0.05
C TRP A 101 7.57 11.77 -0.23
N SER A 102 8.23 12.34 0.78
CA SER A 102 9.63 12.77 0.66
C SER A 102 10.56 11.59 0.35
N PHE A 103 10.26 10.39 0.80
CA PHE A 103 11.06 9.22 0.46
C PHE A 103 10.81 8.73 -0.98
N TYR A 104 9.55 8.47 -1.36
CA TYR A 104 9.20 7.83 -2.63
C TYR A 104 9.16 8.78 -3.82
N SER A 105 8.89 10.07 -3.61
CA SER A 105 8.77 11.01 -4.71
C SER A 105 10.10 11.30 -5.38
N LYS A 106 10.13 11.13 -6.70
CA LYS A 106 11.26 11.50 -7.58
C LYS A 106 11.11 12.94 -8.09
N ASN A 107 9.93 13.54 -7.97
CA ASN A 107 9.59 14.85 -8.54
C ASN A 107 9.14 15.88 -7.49
N LYS A 108 9.54 15.74 -6.22
CA LYS A 108 9.19 16.62 -5.07
C LYS A 108 8.90 18.09 -5.43
N ASN A 109 9.89 18.77 -6.02
CA ASN A 109 9.83 20.22 -6.28
C ASN A 109 9.31 20.57 -7.69
N SER A 110 8.97 19.57 -8.51
CA SER A 110 8.62 19.77 -9.92
C SER A 110 7.38 19.01 -10.39
N ILE A 111 6.70 18.30 -9.48
CA ILE A 111 5.53 17.48 -9.82
C ILE A 111 4.44 18.31 -10.51
N ILE A 112 4.25 19.56 -10.06
CA ILE A 112 3.31 20.53 -10.65
C ILE A 112 3.58 20.79 -12.12
N ASN A 113 4.85 20.91 -12.48
CA ASN A 113 5.26 21.19 -13.85
C ASN A 113 5.30 19.92 -14.72
N LYS A 114 5.07 18.74 -14.14
CA LYS A 114 5.21 17.44 -14.80
C LYS A 114 3.90 16.65 -14.87
N VAL A 115 2.77 17.22 -14.46
CA VAL A 115 1.46 16.53 -14.45
C VAL A 115 1.20 15.79 -15.75
N ASP A 116 1.18 16.51 -16.86
CA ASP A 116 0.77 15.97 -18.15
C ASP A 116 1.71 14.83 -18.60
N GLN A 117 3.01 14.97 -18.29
CA GLN A 117 4.00 13.94 -18.56
C GLN A 117 3.78 12.71 -17.67
N LEU A 118 3.60 12.92 -16.36
CA LEU A 118 3.36 11.86 -15.39
C LEU A 118 2.08 11.07 -15.70
N GLN A 119 1.05 11.71 -16.25
CA GLN A 119 -0.17 11.04 -16.68
C GLN A 119 0.03 10.17 -17.92
N LYS A 120 0.75 10.69 -18.92
CA LYS A 120 1.13 9.91 -20.11
C LYS A 120 1.98 8.71 -19.72
N ASP A 121 2.93 8.90 -18.82
CA ASP A 121 3.74 7.81 -18.29
C ASP A 121 2.92 6.80 -17.48
N LEU A 122 1.92 7.25 -16.71
CA LEU A 122 1.02 6.34 -15.99
C LEU A 122 0.30 5.40 -16.96
N ALA A 123 -0.33 5.97 -18.00
CA ALA A 123 -1.07 5.21 -19.00
C ALA A 123 -0.15 4.21 -19.71
N ARG A 124 1.07 4.65 -20.08
CA ARG A 124 2.07 3.82 -20.73
C ARG A 124 2.56 2.68 -19.83
N ILE A 125 2.87 2.93 -18.57
CA ILE A 125 3.40 1.93 -17.63
C ILE A 125 2.34 0.90 -17.26
N LEU A 126 1.08 1.34 -17.09
CA LEU A 126 -0.06 0.45 -16.81
C LEU A 126 -0.69 -0.15 -18.07
N GLU A 127 -0.09 0.06 -19.25
CA GLU A 127 -0.53 -0.47 -20.54
C GLU A 127 -2.02 -0.22 -20.83
N THR A 128 -2.48 1.00 -20.54
CA THR A 128 -3.87 1.44 -20.75
C THR A 128 -3.95 2.64 -21.69
N ASP A 129 -5.08 2.77 -22.39
CA ASP A 129 -5.34 3.97 -23.19
C ASP A 129 -5.53 5.17 -22.26
N ILE A 130 -4.76 6.24 -22.49
CA ILE A 130 -4.84 7.50 -21.74
C ILE A 130 -6.27 8.07 -21.71
N ASN A 131 -7.08 7.82 -22.74
CA ASN A 131 -8.47 8.28 -22.78
C ASN A 131 -9.38 7.56 -21.78
N GLN A 132 -8.97 6.39 -21.26
CA GLN A 132 -9.67 5.70 -20.18
C GLN A 132 -9.34 6.31 -18.81
N LEU A 133 -8.17 6.95 -18.70
CA LEU A 133 -7.75 7.75 -17.55
C LEU A 133 -8.25 9.21 -17.68
N ASN A 134 -9.56 9.37 -17.81
CA ASN A 134 -10.21 10.65 -18.13
C ASN A 134 -10.59 11.52 -16.92
N TYR A 135 -9.92 11.32 -15.78
CA TYR A 135 -10.16 12.05 -14.52
C TYR A 135 -11.56 11.91 -13.91
N SER A 136 -12.44 11.06 -14.45
CA SER A 136 -13.74 10.79 -13.84
C SER A 136 -13.59 9.93 -12.58
N THR A 137 -14.56 9.98 -11.67
CA THR A 137 -14.58 9.05 -10.52
C THR A 137 -14.65 7.58 -10.94
N LYS A 138 -15.19 7.27 -12.13
CA LYS A 138 -15.20 5.92 -12.70
C LYS A 138 -13.81 5.47 -13.16
N SER A 139 -12.97 6.39 -13.65
CA SER A 139 -11.59 6.07 -14.01
C SER A 139 -10.75 5.62 -12.81
N LEU A 140 -11.14 6.00 -11.58
CA LEU A 140 -10.50 5.51 -10.36
C LEU A 140 -10.74 4.02 -10.12
N ASP A 141 -11.89 3.47 -10.56
CA ASP A 141 -12.17 2.04 -10.46
C ASP A 141 -11.24 1.25 -11.39
N LEU A 142 -11.03 1.75 -12.62
CA LEU A 142 -10.05 1.19 -13.56
C LEU A 142 -8.62 1.28 -13.00
N LEU A 143 -8.23 2.47 -12.52
CA LEU A 143 -6.91 2.68 -11.96
C LEU A 143 -6.64 1.75 -10.77
N SER A 144 -7.64 1.55 -9.90
CA SER A 144 -7.52 0.64 -8.75
C SER A 144 -7.19 -0.78 -9.18
N LYS A 145 -7.87 -1.28 -10.22
CA LYS A 145 -7.58 -2.60 -10.80
C LYS A 145 -6.19 -2.65 -11.41
N LEU A 146 -5.84 -1.69 -12.26
CA LEU A 146 -4.54 -1.67 -12.95
C LEU A 146 -3.37 -1.61 -11.97
N VAL A 147 -3.48 -0.81 -10.90
CA VAL A 147 -2.43 -0.69 -9.88
C VAL A 147 -2.34 -1.95 -9.01
N PHE A 148 -3.47 -2.59 -8.72
CA PHE A 148 -3.49 -3.88 -8.04
C PHE A 148 -2.77 -4.95 -8.87
N ASP A 149 -3.10 -5.06 -10.16
CA ASP A 149 -2.46 -5.99 -11.09
C ASP A 149 -0.96 -5.66 -11.29
N PHE A 150 -0.57 -4.38 -11.22
CA PHE A 150 0.82 -3.92 -11.27
C PHE A 150 1.60 -4.27 -9.98
N GLY A 151 0.90 -4.42 -8.85
CA GLY A 151 1.44 -4.73 -7.54
C GLY A 151 1.81 -3.49 -6.72
N ASN A 152 1.32 -3.43 -5.47
CA ASN A 152 1.49 -2.28 -4.56
C ASN A 152 2.94 -1.86 -4.37
N VAL A 153 3.86 -2.83 -4.29
CA VAL A 153 5.28 -2.59 -4.07
C VAL A 153 5.89 -1.83 -5.23
N LYS A 154 5.67 -2.34 -6.45
CA LYS A 154 6.12 -1.67 -7.68
C LYS A 154 5.42 -0.34 -7.84
N ALA A 155 4.13 -0.26 -7.51
CA ALA A 155 3.37 0.98 -7.58
C ALA A 155 4.02 2.09 -6.72
N MET A 156 4.45 1.75 -5.51
CA MET A 156 5.09 2.68 -4.58
C MET A 156 6.48 3.14 -5.05
N THR A 157 7.26 2.29 -5.72
CA THR A 157 8.65 2.63 -6.12
C THR A 157 8.76 3.19 -7.54
N GLU A 158 7.82 2.83 -8.42
CA GLU A 158 7.91 3.12 -9.86
C GLU A 158 6.94 4.22 -10.30
N ILE A 159 5.69 4.22 -9.82
CA ILE A 159 4.62 5.10 -10.33
C ILE A 159 3.97 5.98 -9.25
N TYR A 160 4.59 6.14 -8.08
CA TYR A 160 4.02 6.90 -6.97
C TYR A 160 3.71 8.37 -7.33
N ASP A 161 4.66 9.07 -7.97
CA ASP A 161 4.44 10.44 -8.47
C ASP A 161 3.33 10.50 -9.51
N ASN A 162 3.25 9.48 -10.37
CA ASN A 162 2.23 9.38 -11.41
C ASN A 162 0.83 9.26 -10.81
N LEU A 163 0.68 8.41 -9.78
CA LEU A 163 -0.57 8.25 -9.04
C LEU A 163 -0.95 9.55 -8.32
N VAL A 164 0.00 10.21 -7.64
CA VAL A 164 -0.27 11.47 -6.94
C VAL A 164 -0.69 12.56 -7.92
N ALA A 165 -0.04 12.67 -9.08
CA ALA A 165 -0.42 13.61 -10.13
C ALA A 165 -1.81 13.31 -10.70
N TYR A 166 -2.11 12.04 -10.99
CA TYR A 166 -3.41 11.64 -11.54
C TYR A 166 -4.56 11.88 -10.56
N ILE A 167 -4.42 11.42 -9.32
CA ILE A 167 -5.40 11.64 -8.26
C ILE A 167 -5.59 13.14 -7.99
N GLY A 168 -4.50 13.91 -8.02
CA GLY A 168 -4.58 15.37 -7.90
C GLY A 168 -5.45 15.99 -9.00
N GLN A 169 -5.32 15.53 -10.23
CA GLN A 169 -6.13 16.02 -11.36
C GLN A 169 -7.57 15.55 -11.31
N VAL A 170 -7.83 14.33 -10.82
CA VAL A 170 -9.20 13.88 -10.53
C VAL A 170 -9.87 14.82 -9.51
N ILE A 171 -9.19 15.14 -8.41
CA ILE A 171 -9.72 16.10 -7.42
C ILE A 171 -9.96 17.47 -8.04
N LYS A 172 -8.99 17.99 -8.81
CA LYS A 172 -9.10 19.28 -9.48
C LYS A 172 -10.32 19.33 -10.41
N MET A 173 -10.49 18.34 -11.28
CA MET A 173 -11.55 18.30 -12.30
C MET A 173 -12.95 18.06 -11.71
N ASN A 174 -13.05 17.40 -10.56
CA ASN A 174 -14.36 17.03 -9.97
C ASN A 174 -14.78 17.98 -8.84
N SER A 175 -13.98 18.97 -8.51
CA SER A 175 -14.37 19.97 -7.52
C SER A 175 -15.13 21.11 -8.16
N LYS A 176 -16.19 21.54 -7.48
CA LYS A 176 -17.13 22.56 -7.98
C LYS A 176 -16.62 24.01 -7.86
N LYS A 177 -15.36 24.21 -7.47
CA LYS A 177 -14.77 25.54 -7.21
C LYS A 177 -13.45 25.65 -7.95
N GLU A 178 -13.01 26.88 -8.23
CA GLU A 178 -11.66 27.11 -8.73
C GLU A 178 -10.68 26.65 -7.67
N ILE A 179 -9.91 25.61 -7.97
CA ILE A 179 -8.87 25.10 -7.08
C ILE A 179 -7.55 25.15 -7.80
N ASN A 180 -6.56 25.72 -7.12
CA ASN A 180 -5.20 25.80 -7.62
C ASN A 180 -4.38 24.62 -7.11
N TRP A 181 -3.59 24.04 -8.01
CA TRP A 181 -2.58 23.06 -7.65
C TRP A 181 -1.34 23.81 -7.19
N ASN A 182 -1.02 23.69 -5.91
CA ASN A 182 0.08 24.41 -5.28
C ASN A 182 0.98 23.42 -4.54
N LEU A 183 2.25 23.79 -4.36
CA LEU A 183 3.09 23.14 -3.37
C LEU A 183 2.85 23.84 -2.03
N GLU A 184 2.69 23.06 -0.96
CA GLU A 184 2.63 23.66 0.38
C GLU A 184 3.99 24.26 0.73
N THR A 185 4.00 25.57 1.05
CA THR A 185 5.23 26.35 1.27
C THR A 185 6.09 25.88 2.43
N ASN A 186 5.53 25.12 3.38
CA ASN A 186 6.24 24.66 4.58
C ASN A 186 6.82 23.25 4.43
N PHE A 187 6.39 22.48 3.41
CA PHE A 187 6.67 21.06 3.34
C PHE A 187 6.90 20.51 1.93
N ASP A 188 6.87 21.37 0.90
CA ASP A 188 7.19 21.05 -0.51
C ASP A 188 6.47 19.80 -1.05
N PHE A 189 5.20 19.61 -0.68
CA PHE A 189 4.37 18.55 -1.22
C PHE A 189 3.13 19.10 -1.95
N PRO A 190 2.62 18.38 -2.97
CA PRO A 190 1.45 18.81 -3.73
C PRO A 190 0.20 18.83 -2.86
N ILE A 191 -0.43 20.01 -2.81
CA ILE A 191 -1.76 20.22 -2.25
C ILE A 191 -2.67 20.86 -3.29
N ILE A 192 -3.96 20.66 -3.09
CA ILE A 192 -4.98 21.35 -3.85
C ILE A 192 -5.66 22.32 -2.89
N VAL A 193 -5.36 23.60 -3.08
CA VAL A 193 -5.75 24.69 -2.17
C VAL A 193 -7.12 25.20 -2.53
N THR A 194 -8.05 25.11 -1.59
CA THR A 194 -9.38 25.71 -1.75
C THR A 194 -9.38 27.18 -1.34
N ASP A 195 -10.45 27.90 -1.69
CA ASP A 195 -10.65 29.29 -1.25
C ASP A 195 -10.81 29.44 0.27
N PHE A 196 -10.96 28.33 1.01
CA PHE A 196 -11.17 28.33 2.45
C PHE A 196 -9.85 28.11 3.19
N LYS A 197 -9.52 29.05 4.07
CA LYS A 197 -8.28 29.02 4.85
C LYS A 197 -8.19 27.73 5.68
N GLY A 198 -7.10 26.99 5.49
CA GLY A 198 -6.84 25.75 6.23
C GLY A 198 -7.52 24.50 5.65
N VAL A 199 -8.23 24.62 4.53
CA VAL A 199 -8.92 23.51 3.87
C VAL A 199 -8.21 23.16 2.56
N ASN A 200 -7.46 22.06 2.57
CA ASN A 200 -6.70 21.57 1.42
C ASN A 200 -6.98 20.09 1.17
N TYR A 201 -7.12 19.70 -0.10
CA TYR A 201 -7.09 18.29 -0.46
C TYR A 201 -5.65 17.83 -0.60
N ASN A 202 -5.38 16.61 -0.12
CA ASN A 202 -4.06 16.03 -0.20
C ASN A 202 -4.09 14.71 -1.01
N PRO A 203 -3.68 14.73 -2.30
CA PRO A 203 -3.64 13.51 -3.11
C PRO A 203 -2.67 12.45 -2.56
N ILE A 204 -1.66 12.84 -1.78
CA ILE A 204 -0.72 11.90 -1.13
C ILE A 204 -1.45 11.01 -0.14
N ASN A 205 -2.42 11.53 0.61
CA ASN A 205 -3.16 10.74 1.59
C ASN A 205 -3.91 9.59 0.91
N ILE A 206 -4.55 9.87 -0.23
CA ILE A 206 -5.28 8.87 -1.02
C ILE A 206 -4.31 7.80 -1.53
N VAL A 207 -3.21 8.22 -2.18
CA VAL A 207 -2.26 7.27 -2.77
C VAL A 207 -1.57 6.45 -1.68
N TRP A 208 -1.13 7.08 -0.59
CA TRP A 208 -0.49 6.39 0.52
C TRP A 208 -1.42 5.39 1.20
N GLU A 209 -2.63 5.79 1.59
CA GLU A 209 -3.60 4.90 2.25
C GLU A 209 -3.84 3.64 1.40
N GLU A 210 -4.08 3.81 0.10
CA GLU A 210 -4.39 2.68 -0.78
C GLU A 210 -3.17 1.82 -1.11
N LEU A 211 -1.99 2.38 -1.37
CA LEU A 211 -0.78 1.57 -1.61
C LEU A 211 -0.26 0.88 -0.36
N THR A 212 -0.71 1.29 0.84
CA THR A 212 -0.46 0.56 2.08
C THR A 212 -1.52 -0.51 2.38
N ASN A 213 -2.61 -0.56 1.62
CA ASN A 213 -3.66 -1.55 1.73
C ASN A 213 -3.41 -2.72 0.76
N TYR A 214 -3.09 -3.89 1.29
CA TYR A 214 -2.65 -5.05 0.49
C TYR A 214 -3.80 -5.96 0.08
N ASP A 215 -4.93 -5.88 0.77
CA ASP A 215 -6.07 -6.75 0.51
C ASP A 215 -6.90 -6.24 -0.67
N GLN A 216 -6.91 -4.93 -0.88
CA GLN A 216 -7.65 -4.26 -1.94
C GLN A 216 -7.14 -2.82 -2.12
N ILE A 217 -6.96 -2.41 -3.37
CA ILE A 217 -6.87 -1.00 -3.75
C ILE A 217 -8.26 -0.52 -4.17
N ASP A 218 -8.70 0.61 -3.62
CA ASP A 218 -9.95 1.29 -3.96
C ASP A 218 -9.76 2.81 -3.88
N PHE A 219 -9.15 3.37 -4.92
CA PHE A 219 -8.94 4.81 -5.03
C PHE A 219 -10.24 5.60 -5.04
N ARG A 220 -11.36 5.04 -5.53
CA ARG A 220 -12.66 5.72 -5.56
C ARG A 220 -13.22 5.90 -4.15
N LYS A 221 -13.08 4.88 -3.30
CA LYS A 221 -13.47 4.94 -1.88
C LYS A 221 -12.58 5.90 -1.11
N ALA A 222 -11.26 5.83 -1.28
CA ALA A 222 -10.34 6.77 -0.65
C ALA A 222 -10.60 8.22 -1.08
N TYR A 223 -10.77 8.46 -2.39
CA TYR A 223 -11.19 9.75 -2.92
C TYR A 223 -12.47 10.25 -2.25
N SER A 224 -13.51 9.41 -2.19
CA SER A 224 -14.80 9.77 -1.59
C SER A 224 -14.67 10.07 -0.08
N LYS A 225 -13.78 9.37 0.63
CA LYS A 225 -13.47 9.63 2.04
C LYS A 225 -12.81 11.00 2.20
N GLU A 226 -11.84 11.34 1.36
CA GLU A 226 -11.17 12.64 1.37
C GLU A 226 -12.14 13.78 1.02
N MET A 227 -12.99 13.61 0.00
CA MET A 227 -14.02 14.60 -0.36
C MET A 227 -15.00 14.85 0.81
N ARG A 228 -15.42 13.80 1.52
CA ARG A 228 -16.29 13.94 2.70
C ARG A 228 -15.59 14.64 3.86
N ARG A 229 -14.29 14.34 4.09
CA ARG A 229 -13.49 15.01 5.13
C ARG A 229 -13.48 16.52 4.89
N ILE A 230 -13.22 16.94 3.66
CA ILE A 230 -13.24 18.35 3.28
C ILE A 230 -14.64 18.95 3.37
N GLY A 231 -15.66 18.24 2.89
CA GLY A 231 -17.05 18.68 3.01
C GLY A 231 -17.47 18.98 4.46
N LYS A 232 -16.97 18.22 5.44
CA LYS A 232 -17.19 18.52 6.87
C LYS A 232 -16.49 19.81 7.29
N LEU A 233 -15.21 19.95 6.98
CA LEU A 233 -14.41 21.14 7.31
C LEU A 233 -14.93 22.44 6.68
N LEU A 234 -15.70 22.36 5.59
CA LEU A 234 -16.33 23.52 4.95
C LEU A 234 -17.67 23.91 5.58
N ASN A 235 -18.29 23.01 6.36
CA ASN A 235 -19.57 23.22 7.02
C ASN A 235 -19.43 23.54 8.51
N ASP A 236 -18.21 23.39 9.07
CA ASP A 236 -17.83 23.75 10.44
C ASP A 236 -17.23 25.17 10.45
#